data_AF-A0A7R9UIP8-F1
#
_entry.id   AF-A0A7R9UIP8-F1
#
_cell.length_a   1.000
_cell.length_b   1.000
_cell.length_c   1.000
_cell.angle_alpha   90.00
_cell.angle_beta   90.00
_cell.angle_gamma   90.00
#
_symmetry.space_group_name_H-M   'P 1'
#
loop_
_entity.id
_entity.type
_entity.pdbx_description
1 polymer ?
#
loop_
_entity_poly.entity_id
_entity_poly.type
_entity_poly.pdbx_seq_one_letter_code
_entity_poly.pdbx_strand_id
1 'polypeptide(L)'
;LLTTSGGRRAPTSRAPGTPLHEMTTMNPPDDRIDRRDSLRASYVRAEGLDKFMQELQSYVQPGWEEDYIDYERLKLLLKEHGGEKEGGVRVNTDKDKLDAEFFPVLENELDKVNEAFVRKCDYFESVVHSYHPQGPQGTVQLSGDSETSEAKAAPRPAKHVTHEDYWTAFKDLGKMTTYVWINRQGFFKIMKKYDKVCALTNTGRELGPDFERRLDHEVFTGPRLETLIELYKNKKPQATSIGSTLEMKLIAGTANPELANELSARLGVPLMPVKIGAFNDGEVAIQLMENVRNAEVYIIQPTSTPVNDNLMQLLLLISACRRASASRVIAVVPYYGYARQDRKERSRVPISAADVAKLMESMGVDRVCCVDLHCGQIQGFFGPRTPVDNLWASTIALQYFKSRVDSDNVVVVSPDAGGVARAKLFKDGLEAVNMKPSLAVIIKQRVKAGEVGQTDLVGSVRDCDVIIVDDMIDTAGTLCAAANELKQFGAKRVFAFATHGLFNNPAAKRIEESYLEEVVTSNTIPLRDEVVQQTAKIRQLSVGKLLAEAIVSIHTGKSVSQLFDVKNHAMASA
;
A
#
# COMPACT_ATOMS: atom_id res chain seq x y z
N LEU A 1 0.42 -14.79 47.09
CA LEU A 1 -0.25 -15.60 48.14
C LEU A 1 -1.17 -16.59 47.44
N LEU A 2 -1.03 -17.88 47.76
CA LEU A 2 -1.65 -19.03 47.10
C LEU A 2 -2.86 -19.53 47.90
N THR A 3 -3.86 -20.13 47.23
CA THR A 3 -4.80 -21.18 47.77
C THR A 3 -5.70 -20.74 48.96
N THR A 4 -6.85 -21.31 49.37
CA THR A 4 -7.78 -22.43 49.01
C THR A 4 -9.12 -22.14 49.78
N SER A 5 -10.26 -22.85 49.73
CA SER A 5 -10.82 -24.01 48.99
C SER A 5 -12.33 -24.15 49.29
N GLY A 6 -13.13 -24.72 48.38
CA GLY A 6 -14.43 -25.37 48.70
C GLY A 6 -15.66 -24.85 47.93
N GLY A 7 -16.62 -25.68 47.52
CA GLY A 7 -16.62 -27.16 47.46
C GLY A 7 -18.01 -27.83 47.53
N ARG A 8 -18.51 -28.35 46.39
CA ARG A 8 -19.63 -29.33 46.25
C ARG A 8 -21.03 -28.78 46.66
N ARG A 9 -22.19 -29.29 46.19
CA ARG A 9 -22.59 -30.45 45.34
C ARG A 9 -23.98 -30.15 44.69
N ALA A 10 -24.32 -30.82 43.58
CA ALA A 10 -25.67 -30.87 42.97
C ALA A 10 -26.47 -32.12 43.49
N PRO A 11 -27.59 -32.64 42.91
CA PRO A 11 -28.38 -32.27 41.71
C PRO A 11 -29.94 -32.47 41.79
N THR A 12 -30.65 -32.47 40.63
CA THR A 12 -32.02 -33.03 40.34
C THR A 12 -33.26 -32.24 40.82
N SER A 13 -34.47 -32.25 40.17
CA SER A 13 -34.95 -32.73 38.85
C SER A 13 -36.40 -32.21 38.55
N ARG A 14 -36.95 -32.56 37.36
CA ARG A 14 -38.38 -32.59 36.92
C ARG A 14 -39.03 -31.37 36.24
N ALA A 15 -39.41 -31.58 34.97
CA ALA A 15 -40.65 -31.09 34.32
C ALA A 15 -41.81 -32.12 34.60
N PRO A 16 -43.09 -32.01 34.14
CA PRO A 16 -43.56 -31.60 32.79
C PRO A 16 -44.96 -30.90 32.65
N GLY A 17 -45.36 -30.58 31.40
CA GLY A 17 -46.78 -30.47 30.92
C GLY A 17 -47.19 -29.10 30.32
N THR A 18 -47.36 -28.91 28.99
CA THR A 18 -48.54 -29.13 28.08
C THR A 18 -49.62 -28.00 28.09
N PRO A 19 -50.42 -27.76 27.02
CA PRO A 19 -49.99 -27.17 25.74
C PRO A 19 -50.93 -26.07 25.14
N LEU A 20 -50.48 -25.43 24.04
CA LEU A 20 -51.23 -24.85 22.89
C LEU A 20 -52.60 -24.16 23.04
N HIS A 21 -52.69 -22.92 22.51
CA HIS A 21 -53.82 -22.49 21.67
C HIS A 21 -53.43 -21.36 20.71
N GLU A 22 -53.88 -21.42 19.45
CA GLU A 22 -53.78 -20.35 18.45
C GLU A 22 -54.89 -19.30 18.66
N MET A 23 -54.62 -18.03 18.33
CA MET A 23 -55.63 -17.07 17.87
C MET A 23 -55.01 -16.03 16.93
N THR A 24 -55.66 -15.84 15.78
CA THR A 24 -55.36 -14.85 14.74
C THR A 24 -56.08 -13.53 14.99
N THR A 25 -55.40 -12.39 14.82
CA THR A 25 -56.03 -11.08 14.61
C THR A 25 -55.25 -10.23 13.60
N MET A 26 -55.97 -9.65 12.63
CA MET A 26 -55.44 -8.64 11.71
C MET A 26 -55.34 -7.26 12.40
N ASN A 27 -54.49 -6.38 11.88
CA ASN A 27 -54.58 -4.93 12.08
C ASN A 27 -54.14 -4.15 10.81
N PRO A 28 -54.63 -2.91 10.61
CA PRO A 28 -54.56 -2.16 9.35
C PRO A 28 -53.27 -1.32 9.19
N PRO A 29 -53.01 -0.72 8.00
CA PRO A 29 -51.81 0.09 7.75
C PRO A 29 -51.90 1.50 8.35
N ASP A 30 -50.78 2.04 8.83
CA ASP A 30 -50.63 3.46 9.21
C ASP A 30 -49.52 4.14 8.38
N ASP A 31 -49.77 5.38 8.00
CA ASP A 31 -49.16 6.07 6.87
C ASP A 31 -48.20 7.17 7.36
N ARG A 32 -46.90 6.87 7.47
CA ARG A 32 -45.86 7.84 7.88
C ARG A 32 -44.55 7.68 7.12
N ILE A 33 -44.55 8.13 5.86
CA ILE A 33 -43.32 8.31 5.07
C ILE A 33 -42.54 9.53 5.60
N ASP A 34 -41.43 9.28 6.31
CA ASP A 34 -40.52 10.34 6.80
C ASP A 34 -39.75 10.97 5.62
N ARG A 35 -39.69 12.31 5.57
CA ARG A 35 -39.13 13.10 4.44
C ARG A 35 -37.59 13.10 4.39
N ARG A 36 -36.93 12.10 4.98
CA ARG A 36 -35.47 12.04 5.13
C ARG A 36 -34.74 11.29 4.00
N ASP A 37 -35.39 10.35 3.32
CA ASP A 37 -34.72 9.53 2.30
C ASP A 37 -34.57 10.21 0.93
N SER A 38 -35.42 11.19 0.61
CA SER A 38 -35.36 11.91 -0.68
C SER A 38 -34.09 12.77 -0.84
N LEU A 39 -33.54 13.30 0.25
CA LEU A 39 -32.35 14.15 0.25
C LEU A 39 -31.03 13.37 0.21
N ARG A 40 -30.98 12.14 0.75
CA ARG A 40 -29.81 11.26 0.59
C ARG A 40 -29.69 10.68 -0.81
N ALA A 41 -30.82 10.46 -1.49
CA ALA A 41 -30.84 9.84 -2.81
C ALA A 41 -30.23 10.72 -3.92
N SER A 42 -30.31 12.04 -3.86
CA SER A 42 -29.77 12.93 -4.91
C SER A 42 -28.23 13.06 -4.85
N TYR A 43 -27.65 13.22 -3.66
CA TYR A 43 -26.21 13.50 -3.49
C TYR A 43 -25.29 12.35 -3.95
N VAL A 44 -25.67 11.09 -3.71
CA VAL A 44 -24.82 9.91 -3.97
C VAL A 44 -24.71 9.56 -5.47
N ARG A 45 -25.55 10.14 -6.34
CA ARG A 45 -25.70 9.68 -7.74
C ARG A 45 -24.62 10.18 -8.71
N ALA A 46 -23.97 11.33 -8.47
CA ALA A 46 -22.88 11.83 -9.31
C ALA A 46 -21.50 11.38 -8.80
N GLU A 47 -21.22 11.60 -7.50
CA GLU A 47 -19.92 11.29 -6.87
C GLU A 47 -19.46 9.84 -7.07
N GLY A 48 -20.39 8.87 -7.12
CA GLY A 48 -20.06 7.45 -7.33
C GLY A 48 -19.59 7.10 -8.76
N LEU A 49 -19.64 8.05 -9.70
CA LEU A 49 -19.02 7.95 -11.03
C LEU A 49 -17.73 8.78 -11.07
N ASP A 50 -17.76 10.00 -10.55
CA ASP A 50 -16.60 10.89 -10.56
C ASP A 50 -15.47 10.41 -9.66
N LYS A 51 -15.78 9.80 -8.50
CA LYS A 51 -14.80 9.13 -7.63
C LYS A 51 -14.17 7.90 -8.30
N PHE A 52 -14.93 7.16 -9.11
CA PHE A 52 -14.41 6.05 -9.90
C PHE A 52 -13.48 6.57 -11.02
N MET A 53 -13.82 7.70 -11.66
CA MET A 53 -12.94 8.36 -12.63
C MET A 53 -11.66 8.89 -11.97
N GLN A 54 -11.73 9.50 -10.78
CA GLN A 54 -10.56 9.97 -10.04
C GLN A 54 -9.67 8.81 -9.56
N GLU A 55 -10.26 7.72 -9.08
CA GLU A 55 -9.52 6.51 -8.74
C GLU A 55 -8.85 5.92 -10.00
N LEU A 56 -9.53 5.85 -11.15
CA LEU A 56 -8.94 5.38 -12.42
C LEU A 56 -7.82 6.30 -12.94
N GLN A 57 -8.04 7.62 -12.96
CA GLN A 57 -7.01 8.61 -13.33
C GLN A 57 -5.77 8.51 -12.44
N SER A 58 -5.91 8.11 -11.18
CA SER A 58 -4.76 7.88 -10.29
C SER A 58 -3.86 6.68 -10.68
N TYR A 59 -4.33 5.80 -11.57
CA TYR A 59 -3.53 4.71 -12.16
C TYR A 59 -2.97 5.02 -13.55
N VAL A 60 -3.37 6.13 -14.17
CA VAL A 60 -2.81 6.58 -15.46
C VAL A 60 -1.40 7.14 -15.24
N GLN A 61 -0.41 6.62 -15.95
CA GLN A 61 0.95 7.18 -15.98
C GLN A 61 1.13 8.02 -17.25
N PRO A 62 1.70 9.25 -17.16
CA PRO A 62 2.00 10.06 -18.32
C PRO A 62 2.94 9.33 -19.30
N GLY A 63 2.67 9.42 -20.60
CA GLY A 63 3.46 8.82 -21.68
C GLY A 63 3.05 7.41 -22.15
N TRP A 64 1.91 6.88 -21.71
CA TRP A 64 1.27 5.66 -22.26
C TRP A 64 -0.17 5.96 -22.73
N GLU A 65 -0.40 7.19 -23.19
CA GLU A 65 -1.73 7.86 -23.17
C GLU A 65 -2.72 7.44 -24.27
N GLU A 66 -2.30 6.74 -25.34
CA GLU A 66 -3.13 6.56 -26.54
C GLU A 66 -3.77 5.15 -26.72
N ASP A 67 -3.28 4.09 -26.06
CA ASP A 67 -3.59 2.69 -26.43
C ASP A 67 -4.17 1.79 -25.30
N TYR A 68 -4.89 2.36 -24.31
CA TYR A 68 -5.52 1.56 -23.24
C TYR A 68 -7.00 1.89 -23.06
N ILE A 69 -7.83 0.84 -23.10
CA ILE A 69 -9.30 0.76 -22.97
C ILE A 69 -10.02 2.12 -22.89
N ASP A 70 -10.81 2.45 -23.92
CA ASP A 70 -11.70 3.62 -23.92
C ASP A 70 -12.83 3.50 -22.87
N TYR A 71 -12.47 3.82 -21.62
CA TYR A 71 -13.34 3.76 -20.46
C TYR A 71 -14.48 4.79 -20.52
N GLU A 72 -14.31 5.92 -21.22
CA GLU A 72 -15.40 6.88 -21.42
C GLU A 72 -16.45 6.32 -22.38
N ARG A 73 -16.06 5.60 -23.44
CA ARG A 73 -16.99 4.89 -24.31
C ARG A 73 -17.71 3.75 -23.60
N LEU A 74 -17.03 2.91 -22.83
CA LEU A 74 -17.67 1.87 -22.02
C LEU A 74 -18.66 2.46 -20.99
N LYS A 75 -18.31 3.59 -20.38
CA LYS A 75 -19.15 4.35 -19.44
C LYS A 75 -20.35 5.02 -20.13
N LEU A 76 -20.20 5.47 -21.36
CA LEU A 76 -21.28 6.04 -22.16
C LEU A 76 -22.32 4.95 -22.48
N LEU A 77 -21.88 3.79 -22.97
CA LEU A 77 -22.76 2.64 -23.25
C LEU A 77 -23.54 2.19 -22.00
N LEU A 78 -22.86 2.04 -20.85
CA LEU A 78 -23.50 1.72 -19.56
C LEU A 78 -24.47 2.80 -19.05
N LYS A 79 -24.39 4.03 -19.56
CA LYS A 79 -25.26 5.15 -19.20
C LYS A 79 -26.44 5.31 -20.16
N GLU A 80 -26.23 5.04 -21.46
CA GLU A 80 -27.25 5.08 -22.50
C GLU A 80 -28.22 3.89 -22.41
N HIS A 81 -27.71 2.72 -22.01
CA HIS A 81 -28.47 1.47 -21.88
C HIS A 81 -28.75 1.07 -20.41
N GLY A 82 -28.30 1.87 -19.45
CA GLY A 82 -28.58 1.67 -18.03
C GLY A 82 -29.99 2.14 -17.65
N GLY A 83 -30.96 1.23 -17.66
CA GLY A 83 -32.40 1.52 -17.58
C GLY A 83 -32.87 2.56 -16.55
N GLU A 84 -33.86 3.36 -16.96
CA GLU A 84 -34.53 4.39 -16.17
C GLU A 84 -35.33 3.82 -14.99
N LYS A 85 -35.74 4.69 -14.05
CA LYS A 85 -36.49 4.30 -12.85
C LYS A 85 -37.95 4.72 -12.91
N GLU A 86 -38.84 3.74 -12.98
CA GLU A 86 -40.18 3.83 -12.37
C GLU A 86 -40.22 3.02 -11.06
N GLY A 87 -41.03 3.46 -10.09
CA GLY A 87 -41.44 2.66 -8.91
C GLY A 87 -40.37 2.18 -7.92
N GLY A 88 -39.07 2.33 -8.22
CA GLY A 88 -37.97 1.90 -7.34
C GLY A 88 -37.45 0.48 -7.59
N VAL A 89 -38.10 -0.30 -8.45
CA VAL A 89 -37.60 -1.60 -8.94
C VAL A 89 -36.89 -1.37 -10.28
N ARG A 90 -35.72 -1.99 -10.49
CA ARG A 90 -35.09 -2.03 -11.81
C ARG A 90 -35.58 -3.26 -12.55
N VAL A 91 -36.28 -3.04 -13.65
CA VAL A 91 -36.46 -4.03 -14.71
C VAL A 91 -35.60 -3.54 -15.86
N ASN A 92 -34.57 -4.30 -16.24
CA ASN A 92 -33.76 -3.95 -17.41
C ASN A 92 -34.56 -4.31 -18.67
N THR A 93 -35.12 -3.32 -19.36
CA THR A 93 -36.06 -3.53 -20.47
C THR A 93 -35.41 -4.09 -21.72
N ASP A 94 -34.08 -4.05 -21.85
CA ASP A 94 -33.38 -4.65 -22.98
C ASP A 94 -31.94 -5.07 -22.61
N LYS A 95 -31.83 -6.08 -21.73
CA LYS A 95 -30.54 -6.64 -21.32
C LYS A 95 -29.78 -7.19 -22.53
N ASP A 96 -30.48 -7.89 -23.42
CA ASP A 96 -29.85 -8.56 -24.57
C ASP A 96 -29.25 -7.53 -25.54
N LYS A 97 -29.86 -6.35 -25.69
CA LYS A 97 -29.27 -5.22 -26.42
C LYS A 97 -28.07 -4.59 -25.71
N LEU A 98 -28.13 -4.38 -24.39
CA LEU A 98 -26.97 -3.91 -23.62
C LEU A 98 -25.80 -4.89 -23.76
N ASP A 99 -26.06 -6.20 -23.72
CA ASP A 99 -25.03 -7.25 -23.89
C ASP A 99 -24.45 -7.21 -25.32
N ALA A 100 -25.31 -7.04 -26.34
CA ALA A 100 -24.91 -6.93 -27.74
C ALA A 100 -24.10 -5.66 -28.08
N GLU A 101 -24.25 -4.56 -27.32
CA GLU A 101 -23.49 -3.31 -27.55
C GLU A 101 -22.27 -3.16 -26.62
N PHE A 102 -22.33 -3.66 -25.39
CA PHE A 102 -21.27 -3.49 -24.39
C PHE A 102 -20.11 -4.48 -24.58
N PHE A 103 -20.40 -5.77 -24.77
CA PHE A 103 -19.34 -6.79 -24.82
C PHE A 103 -18.43 -6.67 -26.06
N PRO A 104 -18.92 -6.41 -27.29
CA PRO A 104 -18.03 -6.25 -28.44
C PRO A 104 -17.08 -5.05 -28.33
N VAL A 105 -17.50 -3.98 -27.64
CA VAL A 105 -16.62 -2.84 -27.35
C VAL A 105 -15.60 -3.21 -26.28
N LEU A 106 -16.01 -3.91 -25.22
CA LEU A 106 -15.08 -4.40 -24.20
C LEU A 106 -14.05 -5.38 -24.78
N GLU A 107 -14.46 -6.30 -25.66
CA GLU A 107 -13.59 -7.23 -26.38
C GLU A 107 -12.59 -6.47 -27.26
N ASN A 108 -13.04 -5.56 -28.13
CA ASN A 108 -12.17 -4.71 -28.96
C ASN A 108 -11.17 -3.87 -28.15
N GLU A 109 -11.57 -3.34 -26.99
CA GLU A 109 -10.66 -2.60 -26.11
C GLU A 109 -9.65 -3.51 -25.39
N LEU A 110 -10.02 -4.74 -25.05
CA LEU A 110 -9.10 -5.76 -24.53
C LEU A 110 -8.11 -6.24 -25.60
N ASP A 111 -8.55 -6.38 -26.86
CA ASP A 111 -7.71 -6.75 -27.99
C ASP A 111 -6.64 -5.69 -28.29
N LYS A 112 -6.95 -4.39 -28.23
CA LYS A 112 -5.93 -3.32 -28.32
C LYS A 112 -4.86 -3.46 -27.24
N VAL A 113 -5.27 -3.72 -26.01
CA VAL A 113 -4.35 -3.92 -24.86
C VAL A 113 -3.49 -5.17 -25.08
N ASN A 114 -4.07 -6.23 -25.64
CA ASN A 114 -3.34 -7.44 -26.01
C ASN A 114 -2.32 -7.16 -27.13
N GLU A 115 -2.72 -6.49 -28.22
CA GLU A 115 -1.81 -6.10 -29.29
C GLU A 115 -0.66 -5.23 -28.79
N ALA A 116 -0.94 -4.23 -27.94
CA ALA A 116 0.09 -3.38 -27.32
C ALA A 116 1.05 -4.21 -26.45
N PHE A 117 0.52 -5.16 -25.67
CA PHE A 117 1.30 -6.08 -24.85
C PHE A 117 2.20 -7.00 -25.70
N VAL A 118 1.64 -7.65 -26.72
CA VAL A 118 2.37 -8.54 -27.64
C VAL A 118 3.46 -7.77 -28.37
N ARG A 119 3.16 -6.59 -28.95
CA ARG A 119 4.16 -5.73 -29.62
C ARG A 119 5.32 -5.35 -28.69
N LYS A 120 5.05 -5.10 -27.40
CA LYS A 120 6.10 -4.79 -26.39
C LYS A 120 6.91 -6.03 -25.99
N CYS A 121 6.28 -7.19 -25.88
CA CYS A 121 6.97 -8.47 -25.67
C CYS A 121 7.87 -8.82 -26.87
N ASP A 122 7.36 -8.73 -28.10
CA ASP A 122 8.13 -8.95 -29.33
C ASP A 122 9.29 -7.96 -29.46
N TYR A 123 9.07 -6.68 -29.08
CA TYR A 123 10.14 -5.68 -29.00
C TYR A 123 11.22 -6.09 -27.99
N PHE A 124 10.85 -6.48 -26.76
CA PHE A 124 11.79 -6.96 -25.75
C PHE A 124 12.56 -8.20 -26.23
N GLU A 125 11.87 -9.19 -26.83
CA GLU A 125 12.49 -10.36 -27.44
C GLU A 125 13.51 -9.96 -28.51
N SER A 126 13.18 -9.02 -29.40
CA SER A 126 14.08 -8.54 -30.45
C SER A 126 15.33 -7.83 -29.90
N VAL A 127 15.15 -7.05 -28.81
CA VAL A 127 16.23 -6.35 -28.10
C VAL A 127 17.16 -7.35 -27.40
N VAL A 128 16.60 -8.36 -26.70
CA VAL A 128 17.37 -9.43 -26.05
C VAL A 128 18.14 -10.27 -27.06
N HIS A 129 17.53 -10.66 -28.19
CA HIS A 129 18.20 -11.43 -29.24
C HIS A 129 19.31 -10.64 -29.92
N SER A 130 19.09 -9.35 -30.21
CA SER A 130 20.10 -8.48 -30.82
C SER A 130 21.27 -8.18 -29.88
N TYR A 131 21.01 -8.11 -28.57
CA TYR A 131 22.03 -7.88 -27.54
C TYR A 131 22.83 -9.16 -27.18
N HIS A 132 22.21 -10.35 -27.28
CA HIS A 132 22.85 -11.65 -27.06
C HIS A 132 22.77 -12.58 -28.30
N PRO A 133 23.55 -12.32 -29.37
CA PRO A 133 23.45 -13.03 -30.66
C PRO A 133 23.94 -14.50 -30.68
N GLN A 134 24.25 -15.12 -29.54
CA GLN A 134 24.83 -16.48 -29.47
C GLN A 134 24.03 -17.41 -28.52
N GLY A 135 22.99 -18.06 -29.07
CA GLY A 135 22.47 -19.38 -28.65
C GLY A 135 21.27 -19.43 -27.67
N PRO A 136 20.65 -20.63 -27.52
CA PRO A 136 20.42 -21.67 -28.53
C PRO A 136 19.05 -21.49 -29.24
N GLN A 137 18.82 -22.18 -30.36
CA GLN A 137 17.51 -22.18 -31.04
C GLN A 137 16.49 -23.02 -30.26
N GLY A 138 15.72 -22.36 -29.39
CA GLY A 138 14.53 -22.92 -28.74
C GLY A 138 13.26 -22.35 -29.35
N THR A 139 12.88 -22.76 -30.56
CA THR A 139 11.56 -22.44 -31.12
C THR A 139 10.48 -23.16 -30.33
N VAL A 140 9.75 -22.43 -29.50
CA VAL A 140 8.48 -22.90 -28.94
C VAL A 140 7.45 -22.85 -30.08
N GLN A 141 7.33 -23.93 -30.85
CA GLN A 141 6.21 -24.11 -31.76
C GLN A 141 4.96 -24.45 -30.94
N LEU A 142 4.06 -23.47 -30.80
CA LEU A 142 2.67 -23.74 -30.47
C LEU A 142 1.95 -24.16 -31.75
N SER A 143 1.42 -25.38 -31.76
CA SER A 143 0.73 -25.97 -32.91
C SER A 143 -0.69 -25.43 -33.04
N GLY A 144 -1.03 -24.88 -34.20
CA GLY A 144 -2.39 -24.46 -34.56
C GLY A 144 -2.45 -24.01 -36.01
N ASP A 145 -2.89 -24.89 -36.91
CA ASP A 145 -2.90 -24.63 -38.35
C ASP A 145 -3.96 -23.58 -38.74
N SER A 146 -3.54 -22.60 -39.56
CA SER A 146 -4.27 -22.25 -40.77
C SER A 146 -3.40 -21.43 -41.72
N GLU A 147 -3.39 -21.83 -43.00
CA GLU A 147 -2.66 -21.13 -44.05
C GLU A 147 -3.40 -19.85 -44.48
N THR A 148 -2.67 -18.75 -44.64
CA THR A 148 -2.86 -17.85 -45.80
C THR A 148 -1.54 -17.11 -46.06
N SER A 149 -1.10 -17.11 -47.32
CA SER A 149 0.21 -16.55 -47.70
C SER A 149 0.09 -15.10 -48.19
N GLU A 150 0.70 -14.16 -47.48
CA GLU A 150 1.13 -12.89 -48.07
C GLU A 150 2.58 -12.60 -47.67
N ALA A 151 3.42 -12.34 -48.66
CA ALA A 151 4.85 -12.13 -48.47
C ALA A 151 5.16 -10.76 -47.86
N LYS A 152 5.08 -10.62 -46.53
CA LYS A 152 5.64 -9.46 -45.83
C LYS A 152 7.17 -9.50 -45.90
N ALA A 153 7.76 -8.39 -46.36
CA ALA A 153 9.19 -8.29 -46.62
C ALA A 153 10.03 -8.53 -45.35
N ALA A 154 11.17 -9.21 -45.51
CA ALA A 154 12.08 -9.50 -44.41
C ALA A 154 12.56 -8.20 -43.70
N PRO A 155 12.55 -8.15 -42.36
CA PRO A 155 13.03 -6.98 -41.64
C PRO A 155 14.52 -6.75 -41.89
N ARG A 156 14.89 -5.48 -42.08
CA ARG A 156 16.28 -5.05 -42.30
C ARG A 156 17.15 -5.39 -41.08
N PRO A 157 18.46 -5.66 -41.25
CA PRO A 157 19.34 -6.00 -40.13
C PRO A 157 19.31 -4.90 -39.05
N ALA A 158 19.16 -5.34 -37.80
CA ALA A 158 18.93 -4.45 -36.66
C ALA A 158 20.12 -3.50 -36.40
N LYS A 159 19.81 -2.31 -35.88
CA LYS A 159 20.80 -1.41 -35.27
C LYS A 159 21.58 -2.17 -34.18
N HIS A 160 22.83 -1.79 -33.94
CA HIS A 160 23.52 -2.16 -32.70
C HIS A 160 22.69 -1.72 -31.50
N VAL A 161 22.14 -2.70 -30.77
CA VAL A 161 21.40 -2.49 -29.52
C VAL A 161 22.42 -2.22 -28.41
N THR A 162 22.25 -1.11 -27.70
CA THR A 162 23.12 -0.73 -26.58
C THR A 162 22.64 -1.36 -25.27
N HIS A 163 23.48 -1.33 -24.23
CA HIS A 163 23.07 -1.71 -22.87
C HIS A 163 21.93 -0.81 -22.34
N GLU A 164 21.86 0.44 -22.80
CA GLU A 164 20.81 1.39 -22.41
C GLU A 164 19.46 1.08 -23.08
N ASP A 165 19.47 0.67 -24.36
CA ASP A 165 18.29 0.16 -25.06
C ASP A 165 17.75 -1.11 -24.37
N TYR A 166 18.64 -2.05 -24.04
CA TYR A 166 18.31 -3.28 -23.32
C TYR A 166 17.70 -2.99 -21.94
N TRP A 167 18.32 -2.09 -21.17
CA TRP A 167 17.81 -1.68 -19.85
C TRP A 167 16.47 -0.93 -19.94
N THR A 168 16.28 -0.11 -20.98
CA THR A 168 15.03 0.60 -21.22
C THR A 168 13.89 -0.37 -21.55
N ALA A 169 14.13 -1.34 -22.45
CA ALA A 169 13.17 -2.40 -22.76
C ALA A 169 12.84 -3.26 -21.51
N PHE A 170 13.83 -3.56 -20.68
CA PHE A 170 13.61 -4.28 -19.41
C PHE A 170 12.81 -3.46 -18.40
N LYS A 171 13.08 -2.16 -18.26
CA LYS A 171 12.31 -1.24 -17.41
C LYS A 171 10.85 -1.14 -17.87
N ASP A 172 10.60 -1.20 -19.16
CA ASP A 172 9.24 -1.26 -19.73
C ASP A 172 8.57 -2.62 -19.50
N LEU A 173 9.30 -3.74 -19.53
CA LEU A 173 8.75 -5.06 -19.17
C LEU A 173 8.42 -5.17 -17.66
N GLY A 174 9.29 -4.65 -16.78
CA GLY A 174 9.06 -4.59 -15.33
C GLY A 174 7.96 -3.60 -14.92
N LYS A 175 7.69 -2.59 -15.76
CA LYS A 175 6.44 -1.82 -15.72
C LYS A 175 5.26 -2.74 -16.06
N MET A 176 5.29 -3.44 -17.20
CA MET A 176 4.19 -4.31 -17.67
C MET A 176 3.77 -5.39 -16.66
N THR A 177 4.68 -6.00 -15.91
CA THR A 177 4.32 -6.95 -14.83
C THR A 177 3.44 -6.33 -13.74
N THR A 178 3.58 -5.02 -13.50
CA THR A 178 2.74 -4.24 -12.57
C THR A 178 1.34 -3.97 -13.17
N TYR A 179 1.22 -3.90 -14.50
CA TYR A 179 -0.03 -3.58 -15.21
C TYR A 179 -0.87 -4.81 -15.60
N VAL A 180 -0.28 -5.98 -15.87
CA VAL A 180 -1.05 -7.22 -16.11
C VAL A 180 -1.93 -7.58 -14.89
N TRP A 181 -1.46 -7.28 -13.68
CA TRP A 181 -2.24 -7.41 -12.45
C TRP A 181 -3.41 -6.42 -12.38
N ILE A 182 -3.25 -5.23 -12.97
CA ILE A 182 -4.30 -4.20 -13.08
C ILE A 182 -5.38 -4.63 -14.08
N ASN A 183 -5.07 -5.36 -15.15
CA ASN A 183 -6.11 -5.84 -16.08
C ASN A 183 -7.14 -6.74 -15.37
N ARG A 184 -6.71 -7.72 -14.55
CA ARG A 184 -7.65 -8.60 -13.84
C ARG A 184 -8.48 -7.84 -12.79
N GLN A 185 -7.86 -6.95 -12.02
CA GLN A 185 -8.55 -6.15 -10.98
C GLN A 185 -9.46 -5.06 -11.59
N GLY A 186 -9.03 -4.43 -12.67
CA GLY A 186 -9.79 -3.46 -13.45
C GLY A 186 -11.01 -4.11 -14.09
N PHE A 187 -10.83 -5.27 -14.74
CA PHE A 187 -11.91 -6.09 -15.28
C PHE A 187 -12.95 -6.45 -14.21
N PHE A 188 -12.54 -6.97 -13.04
CA PHE A 188 -13.48 -7.23 -11.95
C PHE A 188 -14.23 -5.98 -11.46
N LYS A 189 -13.62 -4.78 -11.51
CA LYS A 189 -14.29 -3.51 -11.20
C LYS A 189 -15.30 -3.11 -12.29
N ILE A 190 -14.98 -3.30 -13.57
CA ILE A 190 -15.90 -3.08 -14.71
C ILE A 190 -17.10 -4.03 -14.58
N MET A 191 -16.87 -5.33 -14.40
CA MET A 191 -17.93 -6.33 -14.24
C MET A 191 -18.81 -6.03 -13.02
N LYS A 192 -18.23 -5.69 -11.86
CA LYS A 192 -18.98 -5.27 -10.67
C LYS A 192 -19.80 -3.99 -10.89
N LYS A 193 -19.41 -3.13 -11.83
CA LYS A 193 -20.19 -1.95 -12.24
C LYS A 193 -21.31 -2.34 -13.21
N TYR A 194 -21.04 -3.20 -14.18
CA TYR A 194 -22.03 -3.80 -15.09
C TYR A 194 -23.13 -4.55 -14.31
N ASP A 195 -22.77 -5.46 -13.39
CA ASP A 195 -23.71 -6.17 -12.50
C ASP A 195 -24.61 -5.20 -11.74
N LYS A 196 -23.99 -4.14 -11.19
CA LYS A 196 -24.69 -3.07 -10.47
C LYS A 196 -25.59 -2.22 -11.37
N VAL A 197 -25.32 -2.10 -12.67
CA VAL A 197 -26.21 -1.43 -13.63
C VAL A 197 -27.39 -2.35 -13.96
N CYS A 198 -27.11 -3.61 -14.31
CA CYS A 198 -28.08 -4.65 -14.66
C CYS A 198 -28.95 -5.15 -13.49
N ALA A 199 -28.73 -4.65 -12.27
CA ALA A 199 -29.41 -5.06 -11.04
C ALA A 199 -29.24 -6.55 -10.69
N LEU A 200 -28.15 -7.17 -11.16
CA LEU A 200 -27.77 -8.53 -10.80
C LEU A 200 -27.27 -8.56 -9.35
N THR A 201 -27.97 -9.29 -8.49
CA THR A 201 -27.54 -9.54 -7.11
C THR A 201 -26.97 -10.94 -6.98
N ASN A 202 -25.79 -11.05 -6.36
CA ASN A 202 -25.11 -12.33 -6.06
C ASN A 202 -24.80 -13.27 -7.25
N THR A 203 -24.48 -12.74 -8.43
CA THR A 203 -23.86 -13.51 -9.54
C THR A 203 -22.39 -13.88 -9.28
N GLY A 204 -21.79 -13.39 -8.18
CA GLY A 204 -20.40 -13.61 -7.83
C GLY A 204 -20.08 -15.04 -7.40
N ARG A 205 -20.00 -15.99 -8.35
CA ARG A 205 -18.99 -17.09 -8.38
C ARG A 205 -18.98 -18.01 -9.61
N GLU A 206 -19.95 -17.93 -10.52
CA GLU A 206 -19.91 -18.72 -11.76
C GLU A 206 -19.89 -17.79 -12.97
N LEU A 207 -18.71 -17.69 -13.58
CA LEU A 207 -18.56 -17.17 -14.93
C LEU A 207 -19.14 -18.22 -15.88
N GLY A 208 -19.88 -17.80 -16.91
CA GLY A 208 -20.45 -18.76 -17.87
C GLY A 208 -19.34 -19.56 -18.59
N PRO A 209 -19.54 -20.83 -18.97
CA PRO A 209 -18.50 -21.63 -19.63
C PRO A 209 -17.99 -21.10 -20.98
N ASP A 210 -18.74 -20.19 -21.62
CA ASP A 210 -18.30 -19.43 -22.80
C ASP A 210 -17.48 -18.19 -22.41
N PHE A 211 -17.69 -17.64 -21.21
CA PHE A 211 -17.01 -16.44 -20.69
C PHE A 211 -15.65 -16.77 -20.06
N GLU A 212 -15.53 -17.92 -19.38
CA GLU A 212 -14.22 -18.43 -18.96
C GLU A 212 -13.33 -18.73 -20.18
N ARG A 213 -13.88 -19.40 -21.21
CA ARG A 213 -13.17 -19.61 -22.48
C ARG A 213 -12.75 -18.31 -23.17
N ARG A 214 -13.53 -17.22 -23.08
CA ARG A 214 -13.14 -15.89 -23.60
C ARG A 214 -12.00 -15.25 -22.81
N LEU A 215 -11.91 -15.51 -21.50
CA LEU A 215 -10.80 -15.06 -20.66
C LEU A 215 -9.53 -15.91 -20.83
N ASP A 216 -9.65 -17.13 -21.34
CA ASP A 216 -8.53 -18.04 -21.66
C ASP A 216 -7.87 -17.77 -23.03
N HIS A 217 -8.45 -16.92 -23.88
CA HIS A 217 -7.71 -16.34 -25.00
C HIS A 217 -6.55 -15.47 -24.47
N GLU A 218 -5.49 -15.26 -25.27
CA GLU A 218 -4.11 -14.89 -24.84
C GLU A 218 -3.90 -13.59 -24.03
N VAL A 219 -4.97 -12.90 -23.63
CA VAL A 219 -4.99 -11.64 -22.86
C VAL A 219 -4.43 -11.80 -21.44
N PHE A 220 -4.38 -13.02 -20.88
CA PHE A 220 -4.04 -13.25 -19.46
C PHE A 220 -3.07 -14.42 -19.19
N THR A 221 -2.42 -14.98 -20.21
CA THR A 221 -1.52 -16.12 -20.03
C THR A 221 -0.13 -15.69 -19.50
N GLY A 222 -0.05 -15.63 -18.16
CA GLY A 222 1.20 -15.52 -17.38
C GLY A 222 2.40 -16.31 -17.94
N PRO A 223 2.24 -17.55 -18.47
CA PRO A 223 3.35 -18.33 -19.02
C PRO A 223 4.24 -17.63 -20.04
N ARG A 224 3.73 -16.77 -20.95
CA ARG A 224 4.62 -16.08 -21.92
C ARG A 224 5.47 -15.02 -21.23
N LEU A 225 4.88 -14.23 -20.33
CA LEU A 225 5.59 -13.22 -19.54
C LEU A 225 6.58 -13.88 -18.56
N GLU A 226 6.19 -14.96 -17.91
CA GLU A 226 7.05 -15.78 -17.05
C GLU A 226 8.22 -16.37 -17.84
N THR A 227 7.97 -16.91 -19.04
CA THR A 227 9.03 -17.41 -19.95
C THR A 227 10.00 -16.30 -20.36
N LEU A 228 9.51 -15.08 -20.62
CA LEU A 228 10.37 -13.93 -20.92
C LEU A 228 11.20 -13.46 -19.72
N ILE A 229 10.60 -13.49 -18.52
CA ILE A 229 11.31 -13.22 -17.26
C ILE A 229 12.36 -14.32 -16.99
N GLU A 230 12.09 -15.58 -17.31
CA GLU A 230 13.08 -16.67 -17.22
C GLU A 230 14.19 -16.57 -18.26
N LEU A 231 13.86 -16.26 -19.53
CA LEU A 231 14.84 -15.96 -20.57
C LEU A 231 15.76 -14.81 -20.14
N TYR A 232 15.23 -13.77 -19.49
CA TYR A 232 16.03 -12.70 -18.89
C TYR A 232 16.92 -13.19 -17.73
N LYS A 233 16.37 -13.93 -16.75
CA LYS A 233 17.14 -14.52 -15.64
C LYS A 233 18.34 -15.35 -16.17
N ASN A 234 18.12 -16.09 -17.26
CA ASN A 234 19.11 -16.96 -17.89
C ASN A 234 20.10 -16.22 -18.79
N LYS A 235 19.74 -15.06 -19.36
CA LYS A 235 20.61 -14.22 -20.23
C LYS A 235 21.10 -12.94 -19.55
N LYS A 236 21.10 -12.88 -18.21
CA LYS A 236 21.43 -11.69 -17.41
C LYS A 236 22.80 -11.08 -17.81
N PRO A 237 22.86 -9.82 -18.29
CA PRO A 237 24.12 -9.09 -18.38
C PRO A 237 24.71 -8.92 -16.97
N GLN A 238 26.04 -8.95 -16.83
CA GLN A 238 26.67 -8.49 -15.60
C GLN A 238 26.40 -6.99 -15.47
N ALA A 239 25.56 -6.60 -14.51
CA ALA A 239 25.09 -5.22 -14.36
C ALA A 239 26.25 -4.30 -13.90
N THR A 240 26.96 -3.72 -14.86
CA THR A 240 27.98 -2.70 -14.59
C THR A 240 27.33 -1.36 -14.24
N SER A 241 27.10 -1.19 -12.95
CA SER A 241 27.22 0.07 -12.19
C SER A 241 26.47 1.32 -12.67
N ILE A 242 25.38 1.66 -11.97
CA ILE A 242 25.00 3.06 -11.78
C ILE A 242 25.93 3.63 -10.70
N GLY A 243 27.06 4.22 -11.10
CA GLY A 243 27.95 5.04 -10.25
C GLY A 243 28.75 4.34 -9.13
N SER A 244 28.33 3.16 -8.67
CA SER A 244 29.04 2.34 -7.67
C SER A 244 29.61 1.07 -8.31
N THR A 245 30.82 0.67 -7.92
CA THR A 245 31.49 -0.54 -8.44
C THR A 245 30.94 -1.85 -7.87
N LEU A 246 30.03 -1.80 -6.90
CA LEU A 246 29.43 -2.98 -6.26
C LEU A 246 28.06 -3.31 -6.88
N GLU A 247 27.75 -4.59 -7.08
CA GLU A 247 26.39 -5.02 -7.51
C GLU A 247 25.38 -4.71 -6.39
N MET A 248 24.31 -3.98 -6.70
CA MET A 248 23.17 -3.82 -5.79
C MET A 248 22.36 -5.12 -5.74
N LYS A 249 22.11 -5.65 -4.54
CA LYS A 249 21.18 -6.76 -4.29
C LYS A 249 20.07 -6.29 -3.33
N LEU A 250 18.82 -6.61 -3.64
CA LEU A 250 17.68 -6.38 -2.73
C LEU A 250 17.23 -7.70 -2.12
N ILE A 251 16.93 -7.70 -0.82
CA ILE A 251 16.37 -8.84 -0.08
C ILE A 251 15.13 -8.36 0.65
N ALA A 252 14.01 -9.08 0.53
CA ALA A 252 12.84 -8.90 1.37
C ALA A 252 12.86 -9.91 2.53
N GLY A 253 12.55 -9.46 3.75
CA GLY A 253 12.05 -10.35 4.79
C GLY A 253 10.51 -10.48 4.70
N THR A 254 9.88 -11.21 5.63
CA THR A 254 8.43 -11.47 5.56
C THR A 254 7.55 -10.34 6.07
N ALA A 255 8.10 -9.26 6.65
CA ALA A 255 7.30 -8.28 7.39
C ALA A 255 6.53 -7.29 6.52
N ASN A 256 7.00 -7.01 5.30
CA ASN A 256 6.34 -6.12 4.34
C ASN A 256 6.79 -6.42 2.89
N PRO A 257 6.35 -7.56 2.31
CA PRO A 257 6.75 -7.94 0.96
C PRO A 257 6.20 -7.00 -0.12
N GLU A 258 5.08 -6.32 0.14
CA GLU A 258 4.49 -5.36 -0.81
C GLU A 258 5.40 -4.14 -1.03
N LEU A 259 5.86 -3.50 0.05
CA LEU A 259 6.82 -2.39 -0.05
C LEU A 259 8.16 -2.85 -0.65
N ALA A 260 8.61 -4.07 -0.37
CA ALA A 260 9.84 -4.59 -0.97
C ALA A 260 9.71 -4.81 -2.50
N ASN A 261 8.56 -5.31 -2.97
CA ASN A 261 8.26 -5.41 -4.40
C ASN A 261 8.14 -4.03 -5.05
N GLU A 262 7.51 -3.05 -4.39
CA GLU A 262 7.45 -1.68 -4.87
C GLU A 262 8.86 -1.07 -5.03
N LEU A 263 9.74 -1.28 -4.06
CA LEU A 263 11.14 -0.84 -4.13
C LEU A 263 11.91 -1.53 -5.26
N SER A 264 11.71 -2.84 -5.45
CA SER A 264 12.28 -3.60 -6.55
C SER A 264 11.86 -3.02 -7.92
N ALA A 265 10.58 -2.74 -8.13
CA ALA A 265 10.06 -2.13 -9.34
C ALA A 265 10.60 -0.71 -9.58
N ARG A 266 10.69 0.13 -8.53
CA ARG A 266 11.22 1.51 -8.63
C ARG A 266 12.71 1.57 -8.93
N LEU A 267 13.49 0.64 -8.37
CA LEU A 267 14.94 0.56 -8.55
C LEU A 267 15.33 -0.18 -9.84
N GLY A 268 14.43 -0.97 -10.43
CA GLY A 268 14.72 -1.87 -11.53
C GLY A 268 15.54 -3.11 -11.13
N VAL A 269 15.81 -3.29 -9.83
CA VAL A 269 16.62 -4.39 -9.30
C VAL A 269 15.67 -5.45 -8.73
N PRO A 270 15.67 -6.71 -9.23
CA PRO A 270 14.79 -7.75 -8.73
C PRO A 270 15.12 -8.13 -7.28
N LEU A 271 14.11 -8.51 -6.51
CA LEU A 271 14.32 -9.14 -5.21
C LEU A 271 15.08 -10.46 -5.40
N MET A 272 16.20 -10.59 -4.69
CA MET A 272 16.99 -11.81 -4.65
C MET A 272 16.20 -12.92 -3.94
N PRO A 273 16.12 -14.14 -4.51
CA PRO A 273 15.44 -15.25 -3.84
C PRO A 273 16.15 -15.62 -2.53
N VAL A 274 15.36 -15.67 -1.46
CA VAL A 274 15.78 -16.13 -0.13
C VAL A 274 14.70 -17.06 0.39
N LYS A 275 15.08 -18.24 0.87
CA LYS A 275 14.15 -19.09 1.64
C LYS A 275 14.13 -18.58 3.07
N ILE A 276 12.96 -18.16 3.52
CA ILE A 276 12.69 -17.78 4.91
C ILE A 276 11.55 -18.68 5.38
N GLY A 277 11.74 -19.35 6.52
CA GLY A 277 10.73 -20.21 7.12
C GLY A 277 10.98 -20.37 8.62
N ALA A 278 10.29 -21.32 9.24
CA ALA A 278 10.50 -21.71 10.61
C ALA A 278 10.58 -23.24 10.72
N PHE A 279 11.37 -23.73 11.67
CA PHE A 279 11.31 -25.11 12.13
C PHE A 279 10.04 -25.33 12.97
N ASN A 280 9.71 -26.59 13.27
CA ASN A 280 8.47 -26.97 13.96
C ASN A 280 8.33 -26.42 15.40
N ASP A 281 9.43 -25.98 16.01
CA ASP A 281 9.53 -25.33 17.32
C ASP A 281 9.46 -23.79 17.25
N GLY A 282 9.43 -23.22 16.04
CA GLY A 282 9.41 -21.77 15.79
C GLY A 282 10.77 -21.14 15.50
N GLU A 283 11.89 -21.89 15.50
CA GLU A 283 13.19 -21.32 15.15
C GLU A 283 13.23 -20.85 13.68
N VAL A 284 13.64 -19.59 13.45
CA VAL A 284 13.71 -18.98 12.12
C VAL A 284 14.84 -19.62 11.29
N ALA A 285 14.50 -20.14 10.11
CA ALA A 285 15.42 -20.73 9.15
C ALA A 285 15.58 -19.82 7.91
N ILE A 286 16.82 -19.49 7.56
CA ILE A 286 17.16 -18.59 6.43
C ILE A 286 18.23 -19.22 5.54
N GLN A 287 18.00 -19.20 4.22
CA GLN A 287 18.97 -19.57 3.19
C GLN A 287 18.94 -18.58 2.02
N LEU A 288 20.07 -17.92 1.76
CA LEU A 288 20.26 -17.11 0.55
C LEU A 288 20.37 -18.05 -0.66
N MET A 289 19.61 -17.82 -1.74
CA MET A 289 19.61 -18.69 -2.92
C MET A 289 20.53 -18.20 -4.04
N GLU A 290 21.04 -16.96 -3.96
CA GLU A 290 22.05 -16.41 -4.86
C GLU A 290 23.33 -16.02 -4.11
N ASN A 291 24.41 -15.82 -4.88
CA ASN A 291 25.67 -15.28 -4.38
C ASN A 291 25.56 -13.76 -4.09
N VAL A 292 26.02 -13.35 -2.91
CA VAL A 292 26.12 -11.94 -2.47
C VAL A 292 27.57 -11.48 -2.26
N ARG A 293 28.56 -12.31 -2.60
CA ARG A 293 29.99 -11.98 -2.42
C ARG A 293 30.34 -10.69 -3.15
N ASN A 294 30.97 -9.76 -2.43
CA ASN A 294 31.34 -8.42 -2.93
C ASN A 294 30.15 -7.57 -3.42
N ALA A 295 28.91 -7.96 -3.13
CA ALA A 295 27.73 -7.14 -3.42
C ALA A 295 27.46 -6.14 -2.29
N GLU A 296 26.64 -5.13 -2.61
CA GLU A 296 26.02 -4.23 -1.66
C GLU A 296 24.55 -4.62 -1.48
N VAL A 297 24.24 -5.17 -0.30
CA VAL A 297 22.96 -5.83 -0.03
C VAL A 297 22.06 -4.92 0.80
N TYR A 298 20.84 -4.68 0.32
CA TYR A 298 19.79 -3.96 1.02
C TYR A 298 18.73 -4.95 1.51
N ILE A 299 18.53 -5.04 2.82
CA ILE A 299 17.53 -5.91 3.44
C ILE A 299 16.32 -5.06 3.83
N ILE A 300 15.20 -5.22 3.14
CA ILE A 300 13.92 -4.56 3.41
C ILE A 300 13.14 -5.42 4.41
N GLN A 301 13.11 -4.98 5.68
CA GLN A 301 12.41 -5.69 6.75
C GLN A 301 12.05 -4.71 7.89
N PRO A 302 10.81 -4.17 7.94
CA PRO A 302 10.32 -3.49 9.14
C PRO A 302 10.19 -4.49 10.30
N THR A 303 10.35 -4.03 11.53
CA THR A 303 10.25 -4.86 12.75
C THR A 303 8.89 -4.68 13.44
N SER A 304 7.83 -4.74 12.63
CA SER A 304 6.42 -4.73 13.03
C SER A 304 5.94 -6.10 13.52
N THR A 305 4.70 -6.20 14.00
CA THR A 305 4.09 -7.45 14.48
C THR A 305 4.11 -8.56 13.41
N PRO A 306 4.53 -9.80 13.73
CA PRO A 306 5.13 -10.26 15.00
C PRO A 306 6.56 -9.70 15.20
N VAL A 307 6.73 -8.89 16.25
CA VAL A 307 7.91 -8.01 16.40
C VAL A 307 9.21 -8.81 16.56
N ASN A 308 9.17 -9.87 17.36
CA ASN A 308 10.35 -10.65 17.72
C ASN A 308 10.82 -11.50 16.54
N ASP A 309 9.88 -12.15 15.86
CA ASP A 309 10.12 -13.00 14.70
C ASP A 309 10.67 -12.19 13.53
N ASN A 310 10.06 -11.04 13.24
CA ASN A 310 10.54 -10.12 12.19
C ASN A 310 11.92 -9.52 12.51
N LEU A 311 12.21 -9.25 13.80
CA LEU A 311 13.54 -8.84 14.27
C LEU A 311 14.56 -9.98 14.13
N MET A 312 14.23 -11.20 14.56
CA MET A 312 15.13 -12.35 14.43
C MET A 312 15.42 -12.68 12.97
N GLN A 313 14.43 -12.60 12.08
CA GLN A 313 14.65 -12.67 10.64
C GLN A 313 15.64 -11.61 10.16
N LEU A 314 15.47 -10.33 10.52
CA LEU A 314 16.40 -9.26 10.13
C LEU A 314 17.84 -9.56 10.60
N LEU A 315 18.02 -9.92 11.88
CA LEU A 315 19.31 -10.24 12.46
C LEU A 315 20.00 -11.43 11.75
N LEU A 316 19.24 -12.48 11.44
CA LEU A 316 19.74 -13.65 10.73
C LEU A 316 20.01 -13.38 9.24
N LEU A 317 19.22 -12.55 8.56
CA LEU A 317 19.48 -12.10 7.18
C LEU A 317 20.78 -11.30 7.10
N ILE A 318 21.03 -10.36 8.04
CA ILE A 318 22.28 -9.60 8.14
C ILE A 318 23.47 -10.58 8.33
N SER A 319 23.37 -11.48 9.31
CA SER A 319 24.40 -12.49 9.62
C SER A 319 24.69 -13.41 8.44
N ALA A 320 23.66 -13.86 7.72
CA ALA A 320 23.79 -14.70 6.52
C ALA A 320 24.53 -13.96 5.39
N CYS A 321 24.16 -12.70 5.11
CA CYS A 321 24.83 -11.89 4.09
C CYS A 321 26.32 -11.66 4.42
N ARG A 322 26.66 -11.45 5.69
CA ARG A 322 28.05 -11.30 6.13
C ARG A 322 28.86 -12.58 6.02
N ARG A 323 28.31 -13.72 6.44
CA ARG A 323 28.97 -15.02 6.29
C ARG A 323 29.15 -15.40 4.82
N ALA A 324 28.22 -14.96 3.96
CA ALA A 324 28.33 -15.05 2.50
C ALA A 324 29.26 -14.00 1.85
N SER A 325 30.00 -13.21 2.64
CA SER A 325 30.98 -12.22 2.19
C SER A 325 30.42 -11.04 1.37
N ALA A 326 29.22 -10.55 1.70
CA ALA A 326 28.73 -9.27 1.20
C ALA A 326 29.68 -8.13 1.57
N SER A 327 30.02 -7.28 0.58
CA SER A 327 30.90 -6.12 0.80
C SER A 327 30.24 -5.14 1.76
N ARG A 328 28.96 -4.81 1.51
CA ARG A 328 28.15 -3.95 2.37
C ARG A 328 26.78 -4.55 2.66
N VAL A 329 26.29 -4.34 3.88
CA VAL A 329 24.93 -4.77 4.30
C VAL A 329 24.20 -3.59 4.94
N ILE A 330 23.15 -3.13 4.27
CA ILE A 330 22.28 -2.04 4.68
C ILE A 330 20.94 -2.61 5.13
N ALA A 331 20.55 -2.35 6.37
CA ALA A 331 19.22 -2.69 6.85
C ALA A 331 18.25 -1.55 6.53
N VAL A 332 17.32 -1.79 5.62
CA VAL A 332 16.18 -0.90 5.36
C VAL A 332 15.05 -1.35 6.27
N VAL A 333 14.79 -0.57 7.31
CA VAL A 333 13.86 -0.87 8.41
C VAL A 333 12.78 0.22 8.45
N PRO A 334 11.76 0.17 7.56
CA PRO A 334 10.77 1.25 7.41
C PRO A 334 9.99 1.58 8.68
N TYR A 335 9.84 0.60 9.59
CA TYR A 335 9.36 0.80 10.96
C TYR A 335 10.32 0.11 11.93
N TYR A 336 10.85 0.87 12.88
CA TYR A 336 11.76 0.38 13.91
C TYR A 336 10.97 -0.03 15.17
N GLY A 337 10.77 -1.34 15.34
CA GLY A 337 10.23 -1.93 16.55
C GLY A 337 11.05 -1.57 17.79
N TYR A 338 10.43 -1.64 18.97
CA TYR A 338 11.01 -1.18 20.25
C TYR A 338 11.38 0.32 20.36
N ALA A 339 11.20 1.15 19.33
CA ALA A 339 11.55 2.59 19.35
C ALA A 339 10.95 3.39 20.53
N ARG A 340 9.78 3.00 21.06
CA ARG A 340 9.16 3.60 22.25
C ARG A 340 9.89 3.30 23.57
N GLN A 341 10.88 2.41 23.57
CA GLN A 341 11.69 2.01 24.72
C GLN A 341 13.11 2.60 24.57
N ASP A 342 13.17 3.91 24.35
CA ASP A 342 14.34 4.74 24.09
C ASP A 342 15.05 5.23 25.36
N ARG A 343 14.38 5.15 26.52
CA ARG A 343 14.89 5.66 27.79
C ARG A 343 14.37 4.87 28.98
N LYS A 344 15.04 5.01 30.12
CA LYS A 344 14.57 4.48 31.41
C LYS A 344 13.53 5.41 32.04
N GLU A 345 12.26 5.25 31.66
CA GLU A 345 11.15 6.00 32.25
C GLU A 345 10.92 5.70 33.75
N ARG A 346 11.43 4.56 34.22
CA ARG A 346 11.40 4.15 35.64
C ARG A 346 12.63 3.31 35.97
N SER A 347 12.83 3.02 37.26
CA SER A 347 13.93 2.15 37.68
C SER A 347 13.75 0.71 37.16
N ARG A 348 14.87 0.02 36.90
CA ARG A 348 14.95 -1.40 36.52
C ARG A 348 14.20 -1.81 35.23
N VAL A 349 14.24 -0.96 34.20
CA VAL A 349 13.79 -1.29 32.82
C VAL A 349 14.98 -1.27 31.84
N PRO A 350 14.91 -2.04 30.73
CA PRO A 350 15.90 -1.96 29.63
C PRO A 350 15.76 -0.65 28.83
N ILE A 351 16.69 -0.43 27.90
CA ILE A 351 16.56 0.56 26.82
C ILE A 351 16.52 -0.23 25.52
N SER A 352 15.41 -0.91 25.28
CA SER A 352 15.32 -1.96 24.26
C SER A 352 15.63 -1.45 22.85
N ALA A 353 15.34 -0.18 22.54
CA ALA A 353 15.77 0.41 21.26
C ALA A 353 17.30 0.44 21.10
N ALA A 354 18.04 0.72 22.18
CA ALA A 354 19.50 0.69 22.16
C ALA A 354 20.06 -0.74 22.17
N ASP A 355 19.35 -1.69 22.77
CA ASP A 355 19.75 -3.09 22.77
C ASP A 355 19.49 -3.75 21.38
N VAL A 356 18.41 -3.38 20.69
CA VAL A 356 18.17 -3.76 19.27
C VAL A 356 19.26 -3.20 18.35
N ALA A 357 19.65 -1.93 18.52
CA ALA A 357 20.74 -1.33 17.73
C ALA A 357 22.04 -2.14 17.87
N LYS A 358 22.46 -2.47 19.11
CA LYS A 358 23.64 -3.31 19.38
C LYS A 358 23.53 -4.71 18.78
N LEU A 359 22.34 -5.32 18.78
CA LEU A 359 22.13 -6.63 18.15
C LEU A 359 22.35 -6.55 16.63
N MET A 360 21.81 -5.52 15.97
CA MET A 360 22.02 -5.31 14.53
C MET A 360 23.50 -5.07 14.19
N GLU A 361 24.20 -4.27 14.98
CA GLU A 361 25.65 -4.05 14.83
C GLU A 361 26.44 -5.35 15.08
N SER A 362 26.05 -6.15 16.07
CA SER A 362 26.72 -7.42 16.41
C SER A 362 26.55 -8.49 15.32
N MET A 363 25.44 -8.46 14.57
CA MET A 363 25.26 -9.28 13.36
C MET A 363 26.03 -8.73 12.15
N GLY A 364 26.51 -7.48 12.24
CA GLY A 364 27.36 -6.83 11.24
C GLY A 364 26.59 -5.97 10.23
N VAL A 365 25.62 -5.15 10.61
CA VAL A 365 25.06 -4.14 9.69
C VAL A 365 26.05 -2.96 9.50
N ASP A 366 26.21 -2.41 8.28
CA ASP A 366 27.04 -1.20 8.05
C ASP A 366 26.26 0.10 8.18
N ARG A 367 24.95 0.04 7.92
CA ARG A 367 24.09 1.23 7.81
C ARG A 367 22.65 0.83 8.01
N VAL A 368 21.87 1.70 8.64
CA VAL A 368 20.43 1.51 8.81
C VAL A 368 19.69 2.66 8.13
N CYS A 369 18.68 2.35 7.33
CA CYS A 369 17.77 3.32 6.75
C CYS A 369 16.39 3.11 7.37
N CYS A 370 15.90 4.10 8.11
CA CYS A 370 14.61 4.09 8.80
C CYS A 370 13.70 5.20 8.27
N VAL A 371 12.42 5.13 8.64
CA VAL A 371 11.47 6.23 8.45
C VAL A 371 10.92 6.62 9.83
N ASP A 372 10.89 7.91 10.13
CA ASP A 372 10.36 8.55 11.35
C ASP A 372 10.56 7.78 12.66
N LEU A 373 11.83 7.53 13.02
CA LEU A 373 12.21 7.04 14.35
C LEU A 373 11.50 7.84 15.46
N HIS A 374 10.88 7.12 16.42
CA HIS A 374 10.08 7.67 17.52
C HIS A 374 10.74 8.88 18.20
N CYS A 375 12.05 8.81 18.43
CA CYS A 375 12.90 9.95 18.77
C CYS A 375 14.20 9.95 17.95
N GLY A 376 14.69 11.15 17.62
CA GLY A 376 15.90 11.31 16.80
C GLY A 376 17.18 10.78 17.48
N GLN A 377 17.16 10.64 18.80
CA GLN A 377 18.25 10.13 19.63
C GLN A 377 18.59 8.65 19.35
N ILE A 378 17.65 7.86 18.81
CA ILE A 378 17.89 6.45 18.44
C ILE A 378 19.04 6.31 17.43
N GLN A 379 19.26 7.31 16.58
CA GLN A 379 20.42 7.34 15.67
C GLN A 379 21.76 7.25 16.42
N GLY A 380 21.84 7.80 17.64
CA GLY A 380 23.02 7.75 18.51
C GLY A 380 23.12 6.47 19.36
N PHE A 381 22.20 5.52 19.22
CA PHE A 381 22.34 4.18 19.81
C PHE A 381 23.18 3.24 18.94
N PHE A 382 23.33 3.57 17.66
CA PHE A 382 24.28 2.94 16.76
C PHE A 382 25.66 3.60 16.93
N GLY A 383 26.72 2.78 16.85
CA GLY A 383 28.08 3.27 16.94
C GLY A 383 28.52 4.06 15.70
N PRO A 384 29.66 4.77 15.78
CA PRO A 384 30.14 5.67 14.70
C PRO A 384 30.51 4.96 13.38
N ARG A 385 30.50 3.62 13.37
CA ARG A 385 30.72 2.80 12.16
C ARG A 385 29.43 2.41 11.44
N THR A 386 28.27 2.68 12.05
CA THR A 386 26.96 2.30 11.55
C THR A 386 26.07 3.54 11.40
N PRO A 387 26.22 4.32 10.29
CA PRO A 387 25.38 5.48 10.08
C PRO A 387 23.90 5.11 10.00
N VAL A 388 23.04 6.03 10.45
CA VAL A 388 21.59 5.88 10.37
C VAL A 388 21.02 7.01 9.52
N ASP A 389 20.34 6.65 8.45
CA ASP A 389 19.56 7.58 7.63
C ASP A 389 18.09 7.51 8.10
N ASN A 390 17.62 8.52 8.83
CA ASN A 390 16.23 8.60 9.31
C ASN A 390 15.39 9.49 8.37
N LEU A 391 14.65 8.89 7.46
CA LEU A 391 13.80 9.56 6.48
C LEU A 391 12.50 10.10 7.12
N TRP A 392 11.89 11.13 6.52
CA TRP A 392 10.65 11.74 7.04
C TRP A 392 9.48 11.54 6.07
N ALA A 393 8.47 10.77 6.47
CA ALA A 393 7.26 10.54 5.68
C ALA A 393 6.26 11.70 5.74
N SER A 394 6.54 12.76 6.52
CA SER A 394 5.77 14.01 6.43
C SER A 394 5.69 14.50 4.99
N THR A 395 6.80 14.44 4.25
CA THR A 395 6.94 14.85 2.83
C THR A 395 5.87 14.27 1.90
N ILE A 396 5.54 12.98 2.02
CA ILE A 396 4.50 12.34 1.19
C ILE A 396 3.08 12.76 1.59
N ALA A 397 2.87 13.10 2.86
CA ALA A 397 1.57 13.53 3.37
C ALA A 397 1.28 15.02 3.09
N LEU A 398 2.30 15.88 2.99
CA LEU A 398 2.11 17.30 2.63
C LEU A 398 1.31 17.47 1.33
N GLN A 399 1.72 16.76 0.28
CA GLN A 399 1.03 16.80 -1.02
C GLN A 399 -0.37 16.19 -0.95
N TYR A 400 -0.57 15.15 -0.15
CA TYR A 400 -1.88 14.57 0.09
C TYR A 400 -2.84 15.60 0.69
N PHE A 401 -2.45 16.21 1.82
CA PHE A 401 -3.32 17.14 2.55
C PHE A 401 -3.59 18.44 1.78
N LYS A 402 -2.64 18.93 0.99
CA LYS A 402 -2.84 20.06 0.07
C LYS A 402 -4.05 19.90 -0.85
N SER A 403 -4.42 18.67 -1.21
CA SER A 403 -5.60 18.36 -2.05
C SER A 403 -6.89 18.04 -1.27
N ARG A 404 -6.84 18.05 0.08
CA ARG A 404 -7.93 17.54 0.95
C ARG A 404 -8.49 18.55 1.95
N VAL A 405 -7.66 19.46 2.44
CA VAL A 405 -8.05 20.49 3.43
C VAL A 405 -8.05 21.88 2.81
N ASP A 406 -8.77 22.80 3.45
CA ASP A 406 -8.74 24.21 3.10
C ASP A 406 -7.32 24.77 3.26
N SER A 407 -6.76 25.34 2.19
CA SER A 407 -5.38 25.84 2.17
C SER A 407 -5.18 27.10 3.01
N ASP A 408 -6.24 27.87 3.26
CA ASP A 408 -6.21 29.10 4.05
C ASP A 408 -6.79 28.94 5.46
N ASN A 409 -7.40 27.79 5.76
CA ASN A 409 -8.13 27.53 7.00
C ASN A 409 -7.85 26.13 7.57
N VAL A 410 -6.57 25.80 7.74
CA VAL A 410 -6.08 24.55 8.33
C VAL A 410 -5.25 24.79 9.60
N VAL A 411 -5.40 23.92 10.60
CA VAL A 411 -4.60 23.90 11.83
C VAL A 411 -3.94 22.54 12.00
N VAL A 412 -2.62 22.53 12.14
CA VAL A 412 -1.87 21.33 12.53
C VAL A 412 -1.90 21.22 14.05
N VAL A 413 -2.25 20.05 14.59
CA VAL A 413 -2.37 19.80 16.03
C VAL A 413 -1.39 18.74 16.49
N SER A 414 -0.67 19.04 17.56
CA SER A 414 0.02 18.01 18.36
C SER A 414 -0.93 17.44 19.43
N PRO A 415 -1.11 16.11 19.52
CA PRO A 415 -2.01 15.48 20.50
C PRO A 415 -1.46 15.49 21.94
N ASP A 416 -0.17 15.79 22.10
CA ASP A 416 0.49 16.02 23.39
C ASP A 416 1.70 16.97 23.25
N ALA A 417 2.40 17.23 24.36
CA ALA A 417 3.58 18.10 24.40
C ALA A 417 4.85 17.50 23.76
N GLY A 418 4.94 16.18 23.60
CA GLY A 418 6.08 15.50 22.97
C GLY A 418 6.08 15.61 21.45
N GLY A 419 4.90 15.55 20.84
CA GLY A 419 4.71 15.68 19.39
C GLY A 419 4.93 17.10 18.81
N VAL A 420 5.09 18.13 19.64
CA VAL A 420 5.02 19.55 19.20
C VAL A 420 6.07 19.89 18.13
N ALA A 421 7.30 19.37 18.26
CA ALA A 421 8.34 19.59 17.26
C ALA A 421 8.00 18.97 15.90
N ARG A 422 7.32 17.81 15.90
CA ARG A 422 6.85 17.10 14.69
C ARG A 422 5.68 17.82 14.04
N ALA A 423 4.70 18.25 14.84
CA ALA A 423 3.57 19.06 14.38
C ALA A 423 4.06 20.40 13.78
N LYS A 424 5.06 21.05 14.39
CA LYS A 424 5.70 22.24 13.83
C LYS A 424 6.39 21.94 12.48
N LEU A 425 7.19 20.88 12.39
CA LEU A 425 7.86 20.51 11.14
C LEU A 425 6.85 20.21 10.00
N PHE A 426 5.73 19.56 10.32
CA PHE A 426 4.65 19.32 9.37
C PHE A 426 3.97 20.62 8.93
N LYS A 427 3.69 21.53 9.88
CA LYS A 427 3.17 22.88 9.63
C LYS A 427 4.11 23.69 8.71
N ASP A 428 5.41 23.71 8.99
CA ASP A 428 6.39 24.43 8.19
C ASP A 428 6.52 23.82 6.78
N GLY A 429 6.32 22.50 6.65
CA GLY A 429 6.24 21.80 5.37
C GLY A 429 4.99 22.16 4.55
N LEU A 430 3.83 22.31 5.21
CA LEU A 430 2.60 22.76 4.55
C LEU A 430 2.72 24.21 4.04
N GLU A 431 3.40 25.09 4.77
CA GLU A 431 3.75 26.44 4.28
C GLU A 431 4.64 26.38 3.02
N ALA A 432 5.63 25.49 2.99
CA ALA A 432 6.52 25.30 1.85
C ALA A 432 5.81 24.80 0.57
N VAL A 433 4.61 24.23 0.69
CA VAL A 433 3.75 23.87 -0.47
C VAL A 433 2.62 24.87 -0.75
N ASN A 434 2.76 26.11 -0.24
CA ASN A 434 1.87 27.28 -0.42
C ASN A 434 0.51 27.19 0.30
N MET A 435 0.48 26.66 1.52
CA MET A 435 -0.69 26.73 2.42
C MET A 435 -0.43 27.71 3.58
N LYS A 436 -1.48 28.10 4.32
CA LYS A 436 -1.38 29.00 5.50
C LYS A 436 -1.78 28.30 6.82
N PRO A 437 -1.11 27.21 7.22
CA PRO A 437 -1.43 26.46 8.43
C PRO A 437 -1.09 27.21 9.72
N SER A 438 -2.02 27.17 10.68
CA SER A 438 -1.72 27.48 12.09
C SER A 438 -1.25 26.23 12.84
N LEU A 439 -0.67 26.41 14.04
CA LEU A 439 -0.26 25.34 14.94
C LEU A 439 -1.06 25.43 16.25
N ALA A 440 -1.55 24.29 16.74
CA ALA A 440 -2.15 24.18 18.06
C ALA A 440 -1.66 22.92 18.80
N VAL A 441 -1.79 22.91 20.13
CA VAL A 441 -1.28 21.84 21.00
C VAL A 441 -2.29 21.48 22.06
N ILE A 442 -2.55 20.19 22.21
CA ILE A 442 -3.36 19.63 23.30
C ILE A 442 -2.46 19.39 24.52
N ILE A 443 -2.81 19.99 25.65
CA ILE A 443 -2.11 19.82 26.94
C ILE A 443 -3.05 19.13 27.92
N LYS A 444 -2.71 17.89 28.31
CA LYS A 444 -3.49 17.11 29.27
C LYS A 444 -2.96 17.33 30.68
N GLN A 445 -3.76 17.96 31.54
CA GLN A 445 -3.44 18.06 32.95
C GLN A 445 -3.59 16.68 33.61
N ARG A 446 -2.48 16.13 34.15
CA ARG A 446 -2.49 14.88 34.90
C ARG A 446 -2.98 15.14 36.33
N VAL A 447 -4.30 15.13 36.55
CA VAL A 447 -4.87 15.02 37.90
C VAL A 447 -4.66 13.62 38.48
N LYS A 448 -4.92 13.48 39.78
CA LYS A 448 -4.69 12.23 40.53
C LYS A 448 -5.62 11.11 40.05
N ALA A 449 -5.24 9.87 40.34
CA ALA A 449 -6.05 8.70 40.02
C ALA A 449 -7.46 8.82 40.65
N GLY A 450 -8.48 8.92 39.80
CA GLY A 450 -9.89 9.07 40.20
C GLY A 450 -10.59 10.30 39.59
N GLU A 451 -9.85 11.30 39.12
CA GLU A 451 -10.39 12.54 38.54
C GLU A 451 -10.23 12.56 37.01
N VAL A 452 -11.22 13.14 36.31
CA VAL A 452 -11.15 13.36 34.86
C VAL A 452 -10.23 14.53 34.57
N GLY A 453 -9.17 14.30 33.78
CA GLY A 453 -8.22 15.33 33.38
C GLY A 453 -8.89 16.47 32.62
N GLN A 454 -8.62 17.71 33.04
CA GLN A 454 -8.89 18.87 32.21
C GLN A 454 -7.89 18.89 31.05
N THR A 455 -8.41 18.99 29.83
CA THR A 455 -7.62 19.13 28.61
C THR A 455 -7.67 20.59 28.17
N ASP A 456 -6.51 21.24 28.12
CA ASP A 456 -6.38 22.60 27.62
C ASP A 456 -5.89 22.58 26.16
N LEU A 457 -6.44 23.46 25.33
CA LEU A 457 -5.99 23.68 23.95
C LEU A 457 -5.22 25.00 23.87
N VAL A 458 -3.96 24.93 23.45
CA VAL A 458 -3.15 26.12 23.11
C VAL A 458 -3.25 26.35 21.61
N GLY A 459 -3.85 27.49 21.22
CA GLY A 459 -4.20 27.80 19.83
C GLY A 459 -5.72 27.77 19.60
N SER A 460 -6.16 28.11 18.39
CA SER A 460 -7.57 28.02 17.98
C SER A 460 -7.73 26.98 16.87
N VAL A 461 -8.83 26.24 16.90
CA VAL A 461 -9.25 25.29 15.86
C VAL A 461 -10.67 25.54 15.36
N ARG A 462 -11.32 26.61 15.84
CA ARG A 462 -12.73 26.90 15.56
C ARG A 462 -12.95 27.18 14.08
N ASP A 463 -13.89 26.45 13.49
CA ASP A 463 -14.28 26.51 12.08
C ASP A 463 -13.16 26.16 11.07
N CYS A 464 -12.03 25.63 11.55
CA CYS A 464 -10.89 25.17 10.75
C CYS A 464 -10.96 23.68 10.42
N ASP A 465 -10.34 23.27 9.31
CA ASP A 465 -9.93 21.88 9.14
C ASP A 465 -8.71 21.60 10.05
N VAL A 466 -8.69 20.46 10.74
CA VAL A 466 -7.62 20.11 11.68
C VAL A 466 -6.89 18.86 11.23
N ILE A 467 -5.56 18.87 11.29
CA ILE A 467 -4.71 17.69 11.04
C ILE A 467 -3.94 17.37 12.33
N ILE A 468 -4.33 16.30 13.03
CA ILE A 468 -3.54 15.78 14.15
C ILE A 468 -2.31 15.07 13.59
N VAL A 469 -1.10 15.42 14.05
CA VAL A 469 0.15 14.82 13.58
C VAL A 469 0.87 14.07 14.70
N ASP A 470 1.19 12.81 14.47
CA ASP A 470 1.94 11.94 15.38
C ASP A 470 2.97 11.07 14.63
N ASP A 471 3.83 10.29 15.31
CA ASP A 471 4.71 9.33 14.64
C ASP A 471 4.00 8.00 14.34
N MET A 472 3.10 7.54 15.21
CA MET A 472 2.48 6.23 15.04
C MET A 472 1.14 6.04 15.76
N ILE A 473 0.24 5.26 15.15
CA ILE A 473 -1.08 4.93 15.69
C ILE A 473 -1.12 3.45 16.08
N ASP A 474 -1.26 3.19 17.38
CA ASP A 474 -1.32 1.84 17.96
C ASP A 474 -2.77 1.42 18.23
N THR A 475 -3.31 1.69 19.41
CA THR A 475 -4.72 1.37 19.74
C THR A 475 -5.70 2.51 19.43
N ALA A 476 -5.25 3.57 18.75
CA ALA A 476 -5.97 4.82 18.44
C ALA A 476 -6.63 5.58 19.62
N GLY A 477 -6.44 5.15 20.88
CA GLY A 477 -7.13 5.73 22.04
C GLY A 477 -6.86 7.24 22.24
N THR A 478 -5.59 7.64 22.26
CA THR A 478 -5.18 9.05 22.37
C THR A 478 -5.69 9.88 21.19
N LEU A 479 -5.62 9.32 19.98
CA LEU A 479 -6.01 9.99 18.73
C LEU A 479 -7.51 10.28 18.69
N CYS A 480 -8.35 9.29 18.98
CA CYS A 480 -9.80 9.46 18.98
C CYS A 480 -10.25 10.38 20.12
N ALA A 481 -9.60 10.33 21.29
CA ALA A 481 -9.86 11.30 22.37
C ALA A 481 -9.52 12.74 21.94
N ALA A 482 -8.36 12.95 21.33
CA ALA A 482 -7.97 14.26 20.78
C ALA A 482 -8.96 14.74 19.71
N ALA A 483 -9.41 13.87 18.80
CA ALA A 483 -10.41 14.23 17.79
C ALA A 483 -11.75 14.67 18.42
N ASN A 484 -12.19 14.00 19.48
CA ASN A 484 -13.40 14.37 20.21
C ASN A 484 -13.24 15.73 20.92
N GLU A 485 -12.11 15.97 21.58
CA GLU A 485 -11.76 17.25 22.23
C GLU A 485 -11.76 18.39 21.19
N LEU A 486 -11.11 18.19 20.04
CA LEU A 486 -11.02 19.17 18.95
C LEU A 486 -12.40 19.55 18.37
N LYS A 487 -13.31 18.59 18.22
CA LYS A 487 -14.70 18.88 17.83
C LYS A 487 -15.44 19.72 18.88
N GLN A 488 -15.20 19.50 20.17
CA GLN A 488 -15.79 20.32 21.24
C GLN A 488 -15.24 21.77 21.23
N PHE A 489 -13.96 21.95 20.86
CA PHE A 489 -13.38 23.28 20.63
C PHE A 489 -13.84 23.96 19.32
N GLY A 490 -14.64 23.27 18.50
CA GLY A 490 -15.27 23.83 17.29
C GLY A 490 -14.56 23.49 15.97
N ALA A 491 -13.70 22.47 15.91
CA ALA A 491 -13.09 22.02 14.66
C ALA A 491 -14.15 21.64 13.61
N LYS A 492 -13.97 22.06 12.36
CA LYS A 492 -14.87 21.79 11.23
C LYS A 492 -14.80 20.30 10.84
N ARG A 493 -13.62 19.85 10.40
CA ARG A 493 -13.27 18.45 10.13
C ARG A 493 -11.99 18.11 10.88
N VAL A 494 -11.83 16.85 11.30
CA VAL A 494 -10.62 16.39 11.98
C VAL A 494 -10.03 15.23 11.20
N PHE A 495 -8.81 15.44 10.71
CA PHE A 495 -7.97 14.45 10.05
C PHE A 495 -6.84 14.03 10.98
N ALA A 496 -6.23 12.89 10.69
CA ALA A 496 -5.00 12.45 11.33
C ALA A 496 -3.94 12.09 10.30
N PHE A 497 -2.68 12.40 10.61
CA PHE A 497 -1.51 11.83 9.97
C PHE A 497 -0.61 11.19 11.03
N ALA A 498 -0.17 9.96 10.78
CA ALA A 498 0.95 9.37 11.50
C ALA A 498 1.76 8.48 10.58
N THR A 499 3.08 8.47 10.69
CA THR A 499 3.90 7.65 9.79
C THR A 499 3.56 6.17 9.91
N HIS A 500 3.51 5.59 11.11
CA HIS A 500 3.31 4.14 11.28
C HIS A 500 1.91 3.77 11.78
N GLY A 501 1.12 3.08 10.95
CA GLY A 501 -0.15 2.50 11.33
C GLY A 501 -0.02 1.08 11.88
N LEU A 502 0.10 0.91 13.20
CA LEU A 502 0.12 -0.41 13.85
C LEU A 502 -1.31 -0.97 14.04
N PHE A 503 -2.28 -0.09 14.29
CA PHE A 503 -3.72 -0.35 14.37
C PHE A 503 -4.12 -1.60 15.18
N ASN A 504 -3.45 -1.84 16.32
CA ASN A 504 -3.78 -2.99 17.17
C ASN A 504 -5.16 -2.81 17.83
N ASN A 505 -5.84 -3.91 18.11
CA ASN A 505 -7.21 -3.87 18.63
C ASN A 505 -7.29 -3.04 19.93
N PRO A 506 -8.30 -2.16 20.09
CA PRO A 506 -9.49 -1.96 19.24
C PRO A 506 -9.38 -0.71 18.31
N ALA A 507 -8.23 -0.44 17.69
CA ALA A 507 -8.00 0.79 16.92
C ALA A 507 -9.01 1.03 15.79
N ALA A 508 -9.25 0.04 14.92
CA ALA A 508 -10.13 0.19 13.75
C ALA A 508 -11.55 0.61 14.17
N LYS A 509 -12.13 -0.12 15.13
CA LYS A 509 -13.43 0.21 15.74
C LYS A 509 -13.47 1.63 16.32
N ARG A 510 -12.44 2.03 17.09
CA ARG A 510 -12.37 3.39 17.67
C ARG A 510 -12.32 4.48 16.61
N ILE A 511 -11.58 4.26 15.51
CA ILE A 511 -11.48 5.20 14.39
C ILE A 511 -12.85 5.35 13.71
N GLU A 512 -13.53 4.24 13.42
CA GLU A 512 -14.87 4.24 12.83
C GLU A 512 -15.87 5.02 13.70
N GLU A 513 -15.91 4.73 15.00
CA GLU A 513 -16.81 5.37 15.98
C GLU A 513 -16.44 6.84 16.33
N SER A 514 -15.28 7.34 15.88
CA SER A 514 -14.80 8.69 16.22
C SER A 514 -15.19 9.77 15.21
N TYR A 515 -14.99 11.03 15.60
CA TYR A 515 -15.12 12.20 14.71
C TYR A 515 -13.95 12.40 13.72
N LEU A 516 -13.07 11.41 13.55
CA LEU A 516 -12.07 11.43 12.48
C LEU A 516 -12.78 11.27 11.12
N GLU A 517 -12.43 12.16 10.19
CA GLU A 517 -12.86 12.15 8.79
C GLU A 517 -12.02 11.13 8.00
N GLU A 518 -10.69 11.24 8.08
CA GLU A 518 -9.74 10.31 7.49
C GLU A 518 -8.48 10.20 8.37
N VAL A 519 -7.90 9.01 8.43
CA VAL A 519 -6.68 8.65 9.15
C VAL A 519 -5.64 8.21 8.13
N VAL A 520 -4.70 9.09 7.84
CA VAL A 520 -3.64 8.90 6.84
C VAL A 520 -2.42 8.32 7.52
N THR A 521 -1.88 7.23 6.96
CA THR A 521 -0.62 6.61 7.41
C THR A 521 0.28 6.26 6.24
N SER A 522 1.53 5.87 6.49
CA SER A 522 2.38 5.30 5.45
C SER A 522 2.25 3.77 5.36
N ASN A 523 2.66 3.19 4.23
CA ASN A 523 2.85 1.74 4.06
C ASN A 523 4.15 1.18 4.69
N THR A 524 4.77 1.88 5.65
CA THR A 524 5.94 1.35 6.41
C THR A 524 5.61 0.04 7.15
N ILE A 525 4.35 -0.14 7.55
CA ILE A 525 3.76 -1.38 8.07
C ILE A 525 2.60 -1.74 7.12
N PRO A 526 2.44 -2.99 6.69
CA PRO A 526 1.29 -3.38 5.85
C PRO A 526 -0.02 -3.27 6.65
N LEU A 527 -1.07 -2.74 6.02
CA LEU A 527 -2.39 -2.65 6.64
C LEU A 527 -3.07 -4.03 6.60
N ARG A 528 -3.38 -4.59 7.78
CA ARG A 528 -4.01 -5.91 7.88
C ARG A 528 -5.46 -5.89 7.39
N ASP A 529 -5.90 -6.95 6.72
CA ASP A 529 -7.25 -7.09 6.18
C ASP A 529 -8.36 -6.87 7.22
N GLU A 530 -8.17 -7.32 8.47
CA GLU A 530 -9.20 -7.15 9.51
C GLU A 530 -9.39 -5.68 9.91
N VAL A 531 -8.38 -4.83 9.67
CA VAL A 531 -8.47 -3.37 9.88
C VAL A 531 -9.24 -2.72 8.73
N VAL A 532 -8.92 -3.10 7.48
CA VAL A 532 -9.61 -2.61 6.27
C VAL A 532 -11.10 -2.94 6.30
N GLN A 533 -11.46 -4.14 6.76
CA GLN A 533 -12.85 -4.59 6.87
C GLN A 533 -13.65 -3.85 7.96
N GLN A 534 -12.97 -3.27 8.97
CA GLN A 534 -13.61 -2.60 10.10
C GLN A 534 -13.79 -1.10 9.93
N THR A 535 -13.00 -0.43 9.07
CA THR A 535 -13.13 1.00 8.84
C THR A 535 -12.66 1.43 7.45
N ALA A 536 -13.47 2.24 6.78
CA ALA A 536 -13.11 2.87 5.50
C ALA A 536 -12.35 4.19 5.66
N LYS A 537 -12.12 4.65 6.90
CA LYS A 537 -11.48 5.94 7.21
C LYS A 537 -9.95 5.89 7.15
N ILE A 538 -9.33 4.71 7.07
CA ILE A 538 -7.87 4.59 7.03
C ILE A 538 -7.39 4.62 5.58
N ARG A 539 -6.39 5.48 5.29
CA ARG A 539 -5.66 5.50 4.03
C ARG A 539 -4.17 5.27 4.27
N GLN A 540 -3.55 4.44 3.43
CA GLN A 540 -2.09 4.36 3.34
C GLN A 540 -1.56 5.12 2.13
N LEU A 541 -0.47 5.85 2.34
CA LEU A 541 0.36 6.50 1.33
C LEU A 541 1.68 5.73 1.22
N SER A 542 2.25 5.61 0.02
CA SER A 542 3.51 4.89 -0.14
C SER A 542 4.75 5.74 0.19
N VAL A 543 5.65 5.17 1.01
CA VAL A 543 7.03 5.67 1.18
C VAL A 543 8.01 5.08 0.16
N GLY A 544 7.57 4.22 -0.75
CA GLY A 544 8.42 3.51 -1.72
C GLY A 544 9.24 4.43 -2.61
N LYS A 545 8.71 5.61 -3.02
CA LYS A 545 9.51 6.62 -3.75
C LYS A 545 10.67 7.14 -2.90
N LEU A 546 10.36 7.64 -1.70
CA LEU A 546 11.31 8.21 -0.75
C LEU A 546 12.42 7.21 -0.36
N LEU A 547 12.04 5.95 -0.10
CA LEU A 547 12.97 4.87 0.22
C LEU A 547 13.83 4.46 -0.99
N ALA A 548 13.28 4.41 -2.20
CA ALA A 548 14.07 4.12 -3.41
C ALA A 548 15.10 5.22 -3.68
N GLU A 549 14.73 6.49 -3.55
CA GLU A 549 15.63 7.63 -3.73
C GLU A 549 16.75 7.64 -2.66
N ALA A 550 16.43 7.23 -1.43
CA ALA A 550 17.43 7.03 -0.38
C ALA A 550 18.38 5.86 -0.70
N ILE A 551 17.87 4.71 -1.16
CA ILE A 551 18.69 3.56 -1.58
C ILE A 551 19.64 3.95 -2.72
N VAL A 552 19.15 4.63 -3.76
CA VAL A 552 19.99 5.15 -4.86
C VAL A 552 21.06 6.11 -4.33
N SER A 553 20.70 7.00 -3.40
CA SER A 553 21.65 7.96 -2.82
C SER A 553 22.75 7.26 -2.01
N ILE A 554 22.38 6.31 -1.14
CA ILE A 554 23.32 5.49 -0.36
C ILE A 554 24.25 4.68 -1.27
N HIS A 555 23.72 4.13 -2.37
CA HIS A 555 24.48 3.32 -3.31
C HIS A 555 25.47 4.14 -4.11
N THR A 556 25.03 5.28 -4.65
CA THR A 556 25.82 6.17 -5.50
C THR A 556 26.70 7.16 -4.74
N GLY A 557 26.71 7.09 -3.40
CA GLY A 557 27.45 8.03 -2.54
C GLY A 557 26.93 9.48 -2.58
N LYS A 558 25.69 9.69 -3.04
CA LYS A 558 25.05 11.02 -3.10
C LYS A 558 24.43 11.39 -1.75
N SER A 559 24.18 12.68 -1.58
CA SER A 559 23.61 13.21 -0.33
C SER A 559 22.14 12.81 -0.15
N VAL A 560 21.89 11.88 0.77
CA VAL A 560 20.53 11.56 1.27
C VAL A 560 19.86 12.82 1.84
N SER A 561 20.64 13.80 2.33
CA SER A 561 20.10 15.03 2.93
C SER A 561 19.27 15.88 1.95
N GLN A 562 19.44 15.71 0.64
CA GLN A 562 18.65 16.40 -0.38
C GLN A 562 17.16 15.97 -0.37
N LEU A 563 16.85 14.78 0.15
CA LEU A 563 15.48 14.27 0.28
C LEU A 563 14.62 15.02 1.30
N PHE A 564 15.25 15.77 2.21
CA PHE A 564 14.56 16.57 3.23
C PHE A 564 14.34 18.03 2.82
N ASP A 565 14.90 18.47 1.69
CA ASP A 565 14.70 19.84 1.22
C ASP A 565 13.33 19.97 0.52
N VAL A 566 12.35 20.41 1.30
CA VAL A 566 10.95 20.56 0.89
C VAL A 566 10.82 21.53 -0.29
N LYS A 567 11.73 22.51 -0.44
CA LYS A 567 11.71 23.46 -1.57
C LYS A 567 12.04 22.78 -2.89
N ASN A 568 13.02 21.88 -2.91
CA ASN A 568 13.40 21.14 -4.12
C ASN A 568 12.29 20.17 -4.55
N HIS A 569 11.59 19.56 -3.60
CA HIS A 569 10.48 18.64 -3.89
C HIS A 569 9.24 19.36 -4.41
N ALA A 570 8.96 20.58 -3.94
CA ALA A 570 7.87 21.40 -4.46
C ALA A 570 8.14 21.91 -5.90
N MET A 571 9.41 22.17 -6.25
CA MET A 571 9.80 22.57 -7.62
C MET A 571 9.93 21.40 -8.59
N ALA A 572 10.38 20.21 -8.14
CA ALA A 572 10.52 19.03 -9.01
C ALA A 572 9.19 18.32 -9.33
N SER A 573 8.07 18.79 -8.77
CA SER A 573 6.70 18.33 -9.08
C SER A 573 5.89 19.33 -9.91
N ALA A 574 6.54 20.40 -10.40
CA ALA A 574 5.98 21.42 -11.27
C ALA A 574 6.71 21.42 -12.63
#